data_AF-A0A1W9GG33-F1
#
_entry.id   AF-A0A1W9GG33-F1
#
_cell.length_a   1.000
_cell.length_b   1.000
_cell.length_c   1.000
_cell.angle_alpha   90.00
_cell.angle_beta   90.00
_cell.angle_gamma   90.00
#
_symmetry.space_group_name_H-M   'P 1'
#
loop_
_entity.id
_entity.type
_entity.pdbx_description
1 polymer ?
#
loop_
_entity_poly.entity_id
_entity_poly.type
_entity_poly.pdbx_seq_one_letter_code
_entity_poly.pdbx_strand_id
1 'polypeptide(L)'
;MPPEQVQTLNYCAHAIDALHDLERNWQHVAPESAQVCRSLIDKLHQSVKFILPNGCQLIDPQEFRQTHLDQIRLPFPCVAFEAPWETEHPVQQPGEFTQWRATKRIALCWEAGPDHELLPGHNRILTTFPEGGVFVVPIYWSPEVQHWTVAFGGAFVPYHNTVITRTLEEATPSSRLAAEALITAGRATPTSMQFQAEPFVLLPEGYAEILEKHDGNREEVFAQIMLDSHDEIMMLIQACSVINCANVSMADIGAPAALNKKRREKGKQPLLSKIICPA
;
A
#
# COMPACT_ATOMS: atom_id res chain seq x y z
N MET A 1 22.77 -18.28 -12.35
CA MET A 1 21.46 -18.77 -11.88
C MET A 1 20.49 -18.70 -13.05
N PRO A 2 19.60 -19.68 -13.24
CA PRO A 2 18.52 -19.51 -14.22
C PRO A 2 17.67 -18.31 -13.79
N PRO A 3 17.15 -17.50 -14.74
CA PRO A 3 16.24 -16.42 -14.40
C PRO A 3 15.06 -17.03 -13.65
N GLU A 4 14.80 -16.53 -12.44
CA GLU A 4 13.63 -16.91 -11.66
C GLU A 4 12.41 -16.76 -12.56
N GLN A 5 11.63 -17.83 -12.69
CA GLN A 5 10.50 -17.88 -13.59
C GLN A 5 9.45 -16.92 -13.03
N VAL A 6 9.39 -15.70 -13.58
CA VAL A 6 8.52 -14.63 -13.05
C VAL A 6 7.08 -15.12 -13.08
N GLN A 7 6.55 -15.45 -11.90
CA GLN A 7 5.19 -15.93 -11.79
C GLN A 7 4.25 -14.76 -12.08
N THR A 8 3.39 -14.90 -13.09
CA THR A 8 2.37 -13.88 -13.36
C THR A 8 1.41 -13.79 -12.18
N LEU A 9 1.62 -12.81 -11.31
CA LEU A 9 0.68 -12.48 -10.25
C LEU A 9 -0.54 -11.82 -10.89
N ASN A 10 -1.73 -12.08 -10.37
CA ASN A 10 -2.99 -11.51 -10.87
C ASN A 10 -3.77 -10.89 -9.73
N TYR A 11 -3.05 -10.26 -8.80
CA TYR A 11 -3.58 -9.86 -7.51
C TYR A 11 -4.63 -8.77 -7.66
N CYS A 12 -4.41 -7.75 -8.50
CA CYS A 12 -5.43 -6.72 -8.75
C CYS A 12 -6.74 -7.34 -9.28
N ALA A 13 -6.69 -8.31 -10.19
CA ALA A 13 -7.91 -8.93 -10.72
C ALA A 13 -8.71 -9.67 -9.63
N HIS A 14 -8.01 -10.34 -8.71
CA HIS A 14 -8.65 -11.03 -7.59
C HIS A 14 -9.11 -10.07 -6.48
N ALA A 15 -8.35 -9.01 -6.22
CA ALA A 15 -8.73 -7.96 -5.30
C ALA A 15 -9.96 -7.20 -5.79
N ILE A 16 -10.06 -6.91 -7.08
CA ILE A 16 -11.26 -6.28 -7.68
C ILE A 16 -12.50 -7.17 -7.47
N ASP A 17 -12.40 -8.47 -7.77
CA ASP A 17 -13.51 -9.41 -7.55
C ASP A 17 -13.97 -9.35 -6.06
N ALA A 18 -13.03 -9.34 -5.12
CA ALA A 18 -13.32 -9.30 -3.67
C ALA A 18 -13.84 -7.94 -3.18
N LEU A 19 -13.31 -6.82 -3.68
CA LEU A 19 -13.80 -5.49 -3.34
C LEU A 19 -15.23 -5.28 -3.83
N HIS A 20 -15.63 -5.88 -4.95
CA HIS A 20 -17.03 -5.93 -5.36
C HIS A 20 -17.90 -6.71 -4.37
N ASP A 21 -17.38 -7.80 -3.78
CA ASP A 21 -18.10 -8.54 -2.76
C ASP A 21 -18.25 -7.72 -1.47
N LEU A 22 -17.16 -7.06 -1.01
CA LEU A 22 -17.18 -6.15 0.14
C LEU A 22 -18.15 -5.00 -0.06
N GLU A 23 -18.12 -4.35 -1.23
CA GLU A 23 -19.03 -3.24 -1.53
C GLU A 23 -20.50 -3.64 -1.42
N ARG A 24 -20.89 -4.77 -2.03
CA ARG A 24 -22.27 -5.26 -1.94
C ARG A 24 -22.67 -5.61 -0.51
N ASN A 25 -21.76 -6.19 0.26
CA ASN A 25 -22.02 -6.56 1.65
C ASN A 25 -22.13 -5.33 2.56
N TRP A 26 -21.36 -4.28 2.29
CA TRP A 26 -21.32 -3.06 3.09
C TRP A 26 -22.34 -2.01 2.69
N GLN A 27 -22.95 -2.11 1.53
CA GLN A 27 -23.86 -1.10 0.98
C GLN A 27 -24.94 -0.61 1.96
N HIS A 28 -25.42 -1.46 2.88
CA HIS A 28 -26.45 -1.12 3.85
C HIS A 28 -25.93 -0.84 5.27
N VAL A 29 -24.76 -1.36 5.63
CA VAL A 29 -24.23 -1.30 7.01
C VAL A 29 -23.06 -0.33 7.17
N ALA A 30 -22.33 -0.08 6.08
CA ALA A 30 -21.21 0.85 6.00
C ALA A 30 -21.21 1.51 4.60
N PRO A 31 -22.22 2.34 4.30
CA PRO A 31 -22.44 2.87 2.95
C PRO A 31 -21.32 3.78 2.44
N GLU A 32 -20.62 4.51 3.31
CA GLU A 32 -19.50 5.38 2.92
C GLU A 32 -18.28 4.53 2.55
N SER A 33 -17.93 3.54 3.38
CA SER A 33 -16.90 2.54 3.07
C SER A 33 -17.22 1.75 1.79
N ALA A 34 -18.49 1.40 1.55
CA ALA A 34 -18.91 0.76 0.31
C ALA A 34 -18.70 1.66 -0.92
N GLN A 35 -18.93 2.97 -0.80
CA GLN A 35 -18.60 3.93 -1.86
C GLN A 35 -17.09 4.02 -2.08
N VAL A 36 -16.28 4.00 -1.01
CA VAL A 36 -14.82 3.97 -1.12
C VAL A 36 -14.35 2.73 -1.89
N CYS A 37 -14.92 1.55 -1.60
CA CYS A 37 -14.61 0.32 -2.34
C CYS A 37 -14.87 0.48 -3.84
N ARG A 38 -15.98 1.12 -4.25
CA ARG A 38 -16.25 1.45 -5.66
C ARG A 38 -15.15 2.31 -6.27
N SER A 39 -14.76 3.40 -5.61
CA SER A 39 -13.69 4.27 -6.09
C SER A 39 -12.33 3.55 -6.19
N LEU A 40 -12.04 2.64 -5.26
CA LEU A 40 -10.83 1.82 -5.28
C LEU A 40 -10.83 0.83 -6.46
N ILE A 41 -11.97 0.21 -6.77
CA ILE A 41 -12.12 -0.68 -7.92
C ILE A 41 -11.82 0.06 -9.22
N ASP A 42 -12.37 1.28 -9.39
CA ASP A 42 -12.11 2.10 -10.58
C ASP A 42 -10.62 2.46 -10.72
N LYS A 43 -9.96 2.85 -9.62
CA LYS A 43 -8.51 3.09 -9.63
C LYS A 43 -7.70 1.83 -9.92
N LEU A 44 -8.09 0.69 -9.37
CA LEU A 44 -7.47 -0.60 -9.69
C LEU A 44 -7.69 -1.02 -11.15
N HIS A 45 -8.74 -0.56 -11.83
CA HIS A 45 -8.85 -0.73 -13.28
C HIS A 45 -7.87 0.18 -14.02
N GLN A 46 -7.81 1.45 -13.64
CA GLN A 46 -7.04 2.49 -14.33
C GLN A 46 -5.52 2.39 -14.11
N SER A 47 -5.07 1.77 -13.01
CA SER A 47 -3.66 1.75 -12.66
C SER A 47 -2.79 0.99 -13.69
N VAL A 48 -1.50 1.30 -13.75
CA VAL A 48 -0.50 0.42 -14.38
C VAL A 48 0.01 -0.57 -13.35
N LYS A 49 0.12 -1.85 -13.70
CA LYS A 49 0.41 -2.94 -12.74
C LYS A 49 1.87 -3.34 -12.87
N PHE A 50 2.56 -3.40 -11.74
CA PHE A 50 3.93 -3.87 -11.66
C PHE A 50 3.99 -5.12 -10.78
N ILE A 51 4.71 -6.14 -11.23
CA ILE A 51 5.01 -7.31 -10.41
C ILE A 51 6.38 -7.12 -9.76
N LEU A 52 6.42 -7.25 -8.45
CA LEU A 52 7.63 -7.16 -7.62
C LEU A 52 7.98 -8.53 -7.02
N PRO A 53 9.26 -8.75 -6.63
CA PRO A 53 9.66 -9.97 -5.94
C PRO A 53 9.01 -10.08 -4.54
N ASN A 54 9.12 -11.27 -3.93
CA ASN A 54 8.59 -11.52 -2.60
C ASN A 54 9.10 -10.47 -1.58
N GLY A 55 8.19 -9.88 -0.81
CA GLY A 55 8.50 -8.86 0.19
C GLY A 55 9.00 -7.53 -0.38
N CYS A 56 8.99 -7.34 -1.71
CA CYS A 56 9.62 -6.19 -2.37
C CYS A 56 11.04 -5.93 -1.85
N GLN A 57 11.84 -6.99 -1.71
CA GLN A 57 13.23 -6.90 -1.26
C GLN A 57 14.13 -6.44 -2.42
N LEU A 58 13.94 -5.19 -2.86
CA LEU A 58 14.69 -4.61 -3.98
C LEU A 58 15.92 -3.83 -3.53
N ILE A 59 15.89 -3.30 -2.32
CA ILE A 59 16.98 -2.52 -1.71
C ILE A 59 17.28 -3.12 -0.33
N ASP A 60 18.55 -3.30 -0.01
CA ASP A 60 18.95 -3.67 1.35
C ASP A 60 18.51 -2.56 2.32
N PRO A 61 17.76 -2.86 3.41
CA PRO A 61 17.38 -1.86 4.41
C PRO A 61 18.54 -1.00 4.94
N GLN A 62 19.76 -1.55 5.01
CA GLN A 62 20.96 -0.82 5.43
C GLN A 62 21.47 0.17 4.36
N GLU A 63 21.12 -0.05 3.10
CA GLU A 63 21.49 0.80 1.98
C GLU A 63 20.46 1.88 1.69
N PHE A 64 19.34 1.93 2.44
CA PHE A 64 18.35 2.99 2.29
C PHE A 64 18.98 4.38 2.49
N ARG A 65 18.74 5.29 1.54
CA ARG A 65 19.37 6.63 1.50
C ARG A 65 18.36 7.66 1.01
N GLN A 66 18.65 8.93 1.24
CA GLN A 66 17.89 10.06 0.70
C GLN A 66 17.63 9.93 -0.80
N THR A 67 18.62 9.45 -1.57
CA THR A 67 18.50 9.26 -3.01
C THR A 67 17.38 8.30 -3.41
N HIS A 68 16.99 7.35 -2.56
CA HIS A 68 15.84 6.47 -2.86
C HIS A 68 14.52 7.21 -2.65
N LEU A 69 14.44 8.04 -1.61
CA LEU A 69 13.27 8.88 -1.32
C LEU A 69 13.08 9.99 -2.37
N ASP A 70 14.17 10.54 -2.91
CA ASP A 70 14.12 11.54 -3.98
C ASP A 70 13.51 11.00 -5.28
N GLN A 71 13.51 9.66 -5.45
CA GLN A 71 13.05 8.97 -6.66
C GLN A 71 11.62 8.44 -6.55
N ILE A 72 10.82 8.85 -5.55
CA ILE A 72 9.46 8.32 -5.34
C ILE A 72 8.42 8.73 -6.38
N ARG A 73 8.80 9.49 -7.42
CA ARG A 73 7.89 9.84 -8.52
C ARG A 73 7.36 8.56 -9.17
N LEU A 74 6.04 8.49 -9.37
CA LEU A 74 5.46 7.33 -10.01
C LEU A 74 5.82 7.31 -11.51
N PRO A 75 6.06 6.14 -12.11
CA PRO A 75 6.28 6.03 -13.55
C PRO A 75 5.01 6.35 -14.36
N PHE A 76 3.83 6.27 -13.72
CA PHE A 76 2.52 6.61 -14.27
C PHE A 76 1.65 7.26 -13.19
N PRO A 77 0.65 8.10 -13.54
CA PRO A 77 -0.16 8.83 -12.55
C PRO A 77 -0.88 7.94 -11.52
N CYS A 78 -1.17 6.68 -11.87
CA CYS A 78 -1.71 5.68 -10.96
C CYS A 78 -1.08 4.31 -11.24
N VAL A 79 -0.55 3.68 -10.20
CA VAL A 79 0.21 2.44 -10.26
C VAL A 79 -0.28 1.47 -9.17
N ALA A 80 -0.27 0.17 -9.47
CA ALA A 80 -0.46 -0.87 -8.47
C ALA A 80 0.76 -1.79 -8.47
N PHE A 81 1.48 -1.83 -7.35
CA PHE A 81 2.61 -2.73 -7.16
C PHE A 81 2.12 -4.03 -6.49
N GLU A 82 2.26 -5.16 -7.15
CA GLU A 82 1.85 -6.48 -6.65
C GLU A 82 3.08 -7.27 -6.17
N ALA A 83 3.07 -7.74 -4.93
CA ALA A 83 4.15 -8.55 -4.37
C ALA A 83 3.59 -9.75 -3.57
N PRO A 84 4.19 -10.95 -3.69
CA PRO A 84 4.02 -12.01 -2.69
C PRO A 84 4.62 -11.52 -1.36
N TRP A 85 4.08 -12.01 -0.24
CA TRP A 85 4.55 -11.66 1.10
C TRP A 85 4.69 -12.90 1.98
N GLU A 86 5.38 -13.89 1.44
CA GLU A 86 5.67 -15.14 2.13
C GLU A 86 6.76 -14.91 3.17
N THR A 87 6.41 -15.08 4.44
CA THR A 87 7.34 -15.06 5.56
C THR A 87 7.49 -16.46 6.13
N GLU A 88 8.73 -16.92 6.31
CA GLU A 88 9.02 -18.22 6.94
C GLU A 88 8.67 -18.22 8.43
N HIS A 89 8.69 -17.03 9.05
CA HIS A 89 8.39 -16.84 10.46
C HIS A 89 7.18 -15.93 10.66
N PRO A 90 6.38 -16.17 11.70
CA PRO A 90 5.34 -15.22 12.12
C PRO A 90 6.00 -13.88 12.46
N VAL A 91 5.51 -12.80 11.86
CA VAL A 91 5.93 -11.44 12.23
C VAL A 91 5.38 -11.14 13.62
N GLN A 92 6.21 -10.61 14.51
CA GLN A 92 5.77 -10.21 15.84
C GLN A 92 4.83 -9.01 15.75
N GLN A 93 3.73 -9.07 16.49
CA GLN A 93 2.75 -7.99 16.57
C GLN A 93 3.38 -6.74 17.20
N PRO A 94 3.15 -5.54 16.64
CA PRO A 94 3.64 -4.29 17.21
C PRO A 94 2.84 -3.91 18.46
N GLY A 95 3.14 -4.55 19.59
CA GLY A 95 2.49 -4.26 20.87
C GLY A 95 0.99 -4.59 20.86
N GLU A 96 0.17 -3.59 21.22
CA GLU A 96 -1.29 -3.71 21.30
C GLU A 96 -1.99 -3.51 19.94
N PHE A 97 -1.25 -3.03 18.94
CA PHE A 97 -1.78 -2.83 17.58
C PHE A 97 -1.98 -4.18 16.88
N THR A 98 -3.23 -4.47 16.51
CA THR A 98 -3.56 -5.73 15.84
C THR A 98 -3.23 -5.61 14.36
N GLN A 99 -2.21 -6.34 13.89
CA GLN A 99 -1.93 -6.46 12.47
C GLN A 99 -2.32 -7.84 11.94
N TRP A 100 -3.10 -7.85 10.87
CA TRP A 100 -3.45 -9.08 10.19
C TRP A 100 -2.28 -9.56 9.36
N ARG A 101 -2.04 -10.88 9.34
CA ARG A 101 -1.04 -11.44 8.45
C ARG A 101 -1.48 -11.19 7.01
N ALA A 102 -0.56 -10.71 6.19
CA ALA A 102 -0.74 -10.64 4.75
C ALA A 102 0.24 -11.60 4.08
N THR A 103 -0.22 -12.42 3.14
CA THR A 103 0.68 -13.27 2.32
C THR A 103 0.80 -12.79 0.87
N LYS A 104 -0.01 -11.80 0.48
CA LYS A 104 -0.02 -11.17 -0.83
C LYS A 104 -0.42 -9.73 -0.64
N ARG A 105 0.28 -8.81 -1.29
CA ARG A 105 0.12 -7.37 -1.07
C ARG A 105 0.06 -6.62 -2.39
N ILE A 106 -0.71 -5.55 -2.36
CA ILE A 106 -0.84 -4.57 -3.43
C ILE A 106 -0.68 -3.19 -2.77
N ALA A 107 0.34 -2.45 -3.19
CA ALA A 107 0.41 -1.01 -2.93
C ALA A 107 -0.30 -0.29 -4.08
N LEU A 108 -1.52 0.19 -3.86
CA LEU A 108 -2.22 1.04 -4.82
C LEU A 108 -1.77 2.49 -4.61
N CYS A 109 -1.07 3.03 -5.60
CA CYS A 109 -0.45 4.33 -5.54
C CYS A 109 -1.03 5.28 -6.60
N TRP A 110 -1.21 6.55 -6.25
CA TRP A 110 -1.54 7.59 -7.22
C TRP A 110 -0.99 8.95 -6.81
N GLU A 111 -0.67 9.77 -7.80
CA GLU A 111 -0.22 11.14 -7.56
C GLU A 111 -1.40 12.01 -7.11
N ALA A 112 -1.16 12.84 -6.10
CA ALA A 112 -2.14 13.83 -5.67
C ALA A 112 -2.36 14.87 -6.77
N GLY A 113 -3.62 15.12 -7.11
CA GLY A 113 -3.97 16.03 -8.19
C GLY A 113 -5.47 16.06 -8.44
N PRO A 114 -5.99 17.14 -9.06
CA PRO A 114 -7.43 17.37 -9.23
C PRO A 114 -8.11 16.26 -10.01
N ASP A 115 -7.41 15.62 -10.95
CA ASP A 115 -7.95 14.57 -11.81
C ASP A 115 -7.97 13.18 -11.15
N HIS A 116 -7.37 13.03 -9.96
CA HIS A 116 -7.11 11.73 -9.32
C HIS A 116 -7.54 11.65 -7.85
N GLU A 117 -8.57 12.41 -7.45
CA GLU A 117 -9.11 12.37 -6.09
C GLU A 117 -9.91 11.07 -5.83
N LEU A 118 -9.53 10.30 -4.81
CA LEU A 118 -10.25 9.09 -4.42
C LEU A 118 -11.51 9.40 -3.61
N LEU A 119 -11.37 10.24 -2.59
CA LEU A 119 -12.45 10.73 -1.74
C LEU A 119 -12.46 12.26 -1.71
N PRO A 120 -13.64 12.91 -1.71
CA PRO A 120 -13.74 14.36 -1.66
C PRO A 120 -12.93 14.96 -0.51
N GLY A 121 -12.02 15.88 -0.84
CA GLY A 121 -11.22 16.61 0.13
C GLY A 121 -9.89 15.95 0.49
N HIS A 122 -9.55 14.76 -0.03
CA HIS A 122 -8.21 14.18 0.13
C HIS A 122 -7.12 15.08 -0.44
N ASN A 123 -7.38 15.77 -1.55
CA ASN A 123 -6.42 16.71 -2.13
C ASN A 123 -6.19 17.98 -1.29
N ARG A 124 -6.93 18.21 -0.20
CA ARG A 124 -6.65 19.32 0.73
C ARG A 124 -5.25 19.22 1.33
N ILE A 125 -4.66 18.03 1.38
CA ILE A 125 -3.27 17.84 1.83
C ILE A 125 -2.27 18.68 1.03
N LEU A 126 -2.60 19.01 -0.23
CA LEU A 126 -1.78 19.86 -1.10
C LEU A 126 -1.69 21.32 -0.62
N THR A 127 -2.54 21.77 0.31
CA THR A 127 -2.35 23.08 0.95
C THR A 127 -1.13 23.10 1.86
N THR A 128 -0.76 21.94 2.40
CA THR A 128 0.41 21.75 3.26
C THR A 128 1.63 21.32 2.45
N PHE A 129 1.42 20.49 1.41
CA PHE A 129 2.47 19.97 0.53
C PHE A 129 2.21 20.39 -0.93
N PRO A 130 2.45 21.67 -1.27
CA PRO A 130 2.11 22.23 -2.57
C PRO A 130 2.88 21.61 -3.73
N GLU A 131 4.05 21.02 -3.46
CA GLU A 131 4.85 20.29 -4.44
C GLU A 131 4.21 18.96 -4.89
N GLY A 132 3.24 18.46 -4.14
CA GLY A 132 2.58 17.18 -4.37
C GLY A 132 3.20 16.01 -3.61
N GLY A 133 2.73 14.83 -3.95
CA GLY A 133 3.15 13.57 -3.36
C GLY A 133 2.32 12.41 -3.86
N VAL A 134 2.52 11.25 -3.25
CA VAL A 134 1.89 9.99 -3.64
C VAL A 134 1.00 9.50 -2.51
N PHE A 135 -0.27 9.25 -2.81
CA PHE A 135 -1.14 8.49 -1.94
C PHE A 135 -0.86 7.00 -2.11
N VAL A 136 -0.83 6.26 -1.01
CA VAL A 136 -0.60 4.81 -0.95
C VAL A 136 -1.71 4.17 -0.13
N VAL A 137 -2.36 3.16 -0.69
CA VAL A 137 -3.39 2.36 -0.03
C VAL A 137 -2.99 0.89 0.01
N PRO A 138 -2.94 0.27 1.21
CA PRO A 138 -2.71 -1.16 1.37
C PRO A 138 -3.93 -2.01 1.00
N ILE A 139 -3.76 -2.89 0.02
CA ILE A 139 -4.72 -3.95 -0.31
C ILE A 139 -3.99 -5.29 -0.17
N TYR A 140 -4.54 -6.20 0.62
CA TYR A 140 -3.83 -7.42 0.98
C TYR A 140 -4.74 -8.64 1.06
N TRP A 141 -4.15 -9.80 0.86
CA TRP A 141 -4.79 -11.09 1.11
C TRP A 141 -4.50 -11.53 2.54
N SER A 142 -5.55 -11.66 3.35
CA SER A 142 -5.44 -12.28 4.67
C SER A 142 -5.72 -13.78 4.56
N PRO A 143 -4.76 -14.66 4.94
CA PRO A 143 -4.99 -16.09 5.01
C PRO A 143 -5.99 -16.49 6.11
N GLU A 144 -6.15 -15.68 7.15
CA GLU A 144 -7.09 -15.93 8.26
C GLU A 144 -8.54 -15.90 7.79
N VAL A 145 -8.90 -14.90 6.98
CA VAL A 145 -10.26 -14.78 6.43
C VAL A 145 -10.39 -15.30 5.00
N GLN A 146 -9.28 -15.75 4.41
CA GLN A 146 -9.19 -16.22 3.02
C GLN A 146 -9.85 -15.26 2.02
N HIS A 147 -9.58 -13.97 2.18
CA HIS A 147 -10.17 -12.93 1.36
C HIS A 147 -9.18 -11.78 1.11
N TRP A 148 -9.36 -11.10 -0.02
CA TRP A 148 -8.70 -9.81 -0.25
C TRP A 148 -9.47 -8.74 0.49
N THR A 149 -8.74 -7.87 1.18
CA THR A 149 -9.30 -6.72 1.90
C THR A 149 -8.42 -5.50 1.69
N VAL A 150 -8.88 -4.37 2.19
CA VAL A 150 -8.16 -3.09 2.19
C VAL A 150 -8.01 -2.60 3.62
N ALA A 151 -6.88 -1.97 3.94
CA ALA A 151 -6.72 -1.30 5.23
C ALA A 151 -7.74 -0.16 5.39
N PHE A 152 -8.11 0.17 6.63
CA PHE A 152 -9.08 1.24 6.90
C PHE A 152 -8.50 2.65 6.71
N GLY A 153 -7.19 2.75 6.48
CA GLY A 153 -6.48 3.98 6.14
C GLY A 153 -5.37 3.74 5.13
N GLY A 154 -4.71 4.81 4.75
CA GLY A 154 -3.52 4.81 3.92
C GLY A 154 -2.59 5.94 4.33
N ALA A 155 -1.57 6.20 3.52
CA ALA A 155 -0.64 7.29 3.75
C ALA A 155 -0.41 8.14 2.49
N PHE A 156 -0.15 9.42 2.70
CA PHE A 156 0.37 10.33 1.69
C PHE A 156 1.86 10.57 1.94
N VAL A 157 2.68 10.28 0.94
CA VAL A 157 4.13 10.49 0.97
C VAL A 157 4.46 11.75 0.17
N PRO A 158 4.85 12.86 0.82
CA PRO A 158 5.17 14.09 0.11
C PRO A 158 6.45 13.93 -0.71
N TYR A 159 6.52 14.66 -1.83
CA TYR A 159 7.70 14.64 -2.69
C TYR A 159 8.89 15.38 -2.08
N HIS A 160 8.66 16.47 -1.37
CA HIS A 160 9.71 17.12 -0.60
C HIS A 160 9.76 16.45 0.76
N ASN A 161 10.71 15.54 0.92
CA ASN A 161 10.80 14.70 2.11
C ASN A 161 12.26 14.38 2.41
N THR A 162 12.58 14.23 3.68
CA THR A 162 13.97 14.05 4.13
C THR A 162 14.07 12.83 5.01
N VAL A 163 15.02 11.97 4.67
CA VAL A 163 15.45 10.86 5.50
C VAL A 163 16.22 11.43 6.69
N ILE A 164 15.72 11.13 7.88
CA ILE A 164 16.24 11.64 9.13
C ILE A 164 16.34 10.51 10.15
N THR A 165 17.23 10.69 11.11
CA THR A 165 17.24 9.89 12.34
C THR A 165 16.67 10.79 13.43
N ARG A 166 15.36 10.71 13.65
CA ARG A 166 14.70 11.44 14.76
C ARG A 166 14.71 10.58 16.02
N THR A 167 14.83 11.24 17.17
CA THR A 167 14.52 10.58 18.44
C THR A 167 13.00 10.50 18.62
N LEU A 168 12.52 9.62 19.51
CA LEU A 168 11.08 9.45 19.74
C LEU A 168 10.41 10.72 20.30
N GLU A 169 11.17 11.54 21.00
CA GLU A 169 10.71 12.82 21.58
C GLU A 169 10.40 13.87 20.52
N GLU A 170 11.06 13.81 19.36
CA GLU A 170 10.88 14.73 18.23
C GLU A 170 9.73 14.31 17.29
N ALA A 171 9.20 13.10 17.47
CA ALA A 171 8.12 12.57 16.67
C ALA A 171 6.75 13.12 17.11
N THR A 172 5.82 13.22 16.15
CA THR A 172 4.41 13.46 16.46
C THR A 172 3.87 12.33 17.35
N PRO A 173 2.78 12.53 18.12
CA PRO A 173 2.32 11.51 19.04
C PRO A 173 2.01 10.17 18.35
N SER A 174 1.26 10.20 17.24
CA SER A 174 1.03 9.02 16.41
C SER A 174 2.32 8.35 15.93
N SER A 175 3.30 9.13 15.42
CA SER A 175 4.55 8.56 14.88
C SER A 175 5.42 7.95 15.97
N ARG A 176 5.42 8.55 17.17
CA ARG A 176 6.09 8.00 18.35
C ARG A 176 5.50 6.65 18.73
N LEU A 177 4.17 6.56 18.83
CA LEU A 177 3.47 5.31 19.17
C LEU A 177 3.80 4.19 18.18
N ALA A 178 3.74 4.49 16.87
CA ALA A 178 4.08 3.53 15.83
C ALA A 178 5.55 3.09 15.91
N ALA A 179 6.48 4.04 16.10
CA ALA A 179 7.91 3.74 16.21
C ALA A 179 8.23 2.89 17.46
N GLU A 180 7.66 3.23 18.62
CA GLU A 180 7.79 2.45 19.86
C GLU A 180 7.29 1.02 19.69
N ALA A 181 6.15 0.85 19.02
CA ALA A 181 5.58 -0.46 18.75
C ALA A 181 6.45 -1.31 17.81
N LEU A 182 7.02 -0.71 16.76
CA LEU A 182 7.97 -1.38 15.86
C LEU A 182 9.28 -1.75 16.56
N ILE A 183 9.81 -0.87 17.41
CA ILE A 183 11.03 -1.14 18.18
C ILE A 183 10.79 -2.30 19.16
N THR A 184 9.65 -2.27 19.86
CA THR A 184 9.27 -3.32 20.83
C THR A 184 9.11 -4.68 20.15
N ALA A 185 8.57 -4.72 18.94
CA ALA A 185 8.44 -5.94 18.13
C ALA A 185 9.76 -6.37 17.44
N GLY A 186 10.86 -5.66 17.66
CA GLY A 186 12.16 -5.95 17.02
C GLY A 186 12.17 -5.70 15.51
N ARG A 187 11.21 -4.93 14.99
CA ARG A 187 11.05 -4.60 13.57
C ARG A 187 11.71 -3.29 13.17
N ALA A 188 12.11 -2.49 14.16
CA ALA A 188 12.88 -1.27 13.99
C ALA A 188 13.88 -1.13 15.15
N THR A 189 14.80 -0.18 15.00
CA THR A 189 15.72 0.27 16.05
C THR A 189 15.45 1.75 16.37
N PRO A 190 15.84 2.24 17.55
CA PRO A 190 15.75 3.68 17.87
C PRO A 190 16.48 4.60 16.89
N THR A 191 17.42 4.06 16.11
CA THR A 191 18.21 4.78 15.10
C THR A 191 17.78 4.47 13.67
N SER A 192 16.67 3.73 13.49
CA SER A 192 16.13 3.45 12.17
C SER A 192 15.80 4.75 11.46
N MET A 193 16.15 4.81 10.18
CA MET A 193 15.84 5.96 9.34
C MET A 193 14.34 6.15 9.24
N GLN A 194 13.92 7.40 9.36
CA GLN A 194 12.53 7.82 9.28
C GLN A 194 12.38 8.83 8.14
N PHE A 195 11.16 8.94 7.63
CA PHE A 195 10.75 9.93 6.65
C PHE A 195 9.30 10.28 6.93
N GLN A 196 8.83 11.38 6.34
CA GLN A 196 7.47 11.85 6.56
C GLN A 196 6.47 11.04 5.73
N ALA A 197 5.38 10.60 6.37
CA ALA A 197 4.22 10.03 5.69
C ALA A 197 2.98 10.45 6.49
N GLU A 198 2.01 11.07 5.82
CA GLU A 198 0.81 11.60 6.46
C GLU A 198 -0.32 10.56 6.40
N PRO A 199 -0.75 9.99 7.54
CA PRO A 199 -1.83 9.02 7.52
C PRO A 199 -3.17 9.69 7.18
N PHE A 200 -4.02 8.99 6.44
CA PHE A 200 -5.38 9.43 6.17
C PHE A 200 -6.39 8.30 6.34
N VAL A 201 -7.61 8.67 6.69
CA VAL A 201 -8.73 7.73 6.81
C VAL A 201 -9.28 7.41 5.43
N LEU A 202 -9.39 6.11 5.14
CA LEU A 202 -9.90 5.58 3.89
C LEU A 202 -11.32 5.03 4.06
N LEU A 203 -11.57 4.24 5.10
CA LEU A 203 -12.87 3.63 5.40
C LEU A 203 -13.47 4.30 6.66
N PRO A 204 -14.45 5.23 6.52
CA PRO A 204 -14.97 6.00 7.65
C PRO A 204 -15.57 5.15 8.77
N GLU A 205 -16.37 4.14 8.42
CA GLU A 205 -17.00 3.26 9.40
C GLU A 205 -15.97 2.34 10.08
N GLY A 206 -14.97 1.86 9.33
CA GLY A 206 -13.84 1.12 9.92
C GLY A 206 -13.03 2.00 10.87
N TYR A 207 -12.78 3.26 10.52
CA TYR A 207 -12.14 4.23 11.41
C TYR A 207 -12.93 4.44 12.70
N ALA A 208 -14.25 4.59 12.62
CA ALA A 208 -15.10 4.74 13.79
C ALA A 208 -15.04 3.52 14.73
N GLU A 209 -15.05 2.30 14.17
CA GLU A 209 -14.92 1.06 14.94
C GLU A 209 -13.55 0.98 15.66
N ILE A 210 -12.46 1.28 14.95
CA ILE A 210 -11.11 1.26 15.53
C ILE A 210 -10.94 2.37 16.57
N LEU A 211 -11.52 3.55 16.34
CA LEU A 211 -11.51 4.64 17.31
C LEU A 211 -12.23 4.26 18.62
N GLU A 212 -13.34 3.53 18.55
CA GLU A 212 -14.03 3.00 19.73
C GLU A 212 -13.16 1.97 20.48
N LYS A 213 -12.47 1.09 19.76
CA LYS A 213 -11.55 0.10 20.37
C LYS A 213 -10.37 0.74 21.10
N HIS A 214 -9.96 1.93 20.68
CA HIS A 214 -8.90 2.73 21.30
C HIS A 214 -9.47 3.79 22.27
N ASP A 215 -10.67 3.60 22.82
CA ASP A 215 -11.31 4.50 23.78
C ASP A 215 -11.38 5.97 23.32
N GLY A 216 -11.49 6.20 22.00
CA GLY A 216 -11.51 7.53 21.40
C GLY A 216 -10.12 8.15 21.14
N ASN A 217 -9.03 7.41 21.36
CA ASN A 217 -7.68 7.90 21.14
C ASN A 217 -7.30 7.93 19.65
N ARG A 218 -7.44 9.11 19.05
CA ARG A 218 -7.12 9.33 17.62
C ARG A 218 -5.67 9.05 17.25
N GLU A 219 -4.73 9.28 18.18
CA GLU A 219 -3.30 9.09 17.90
C GLU A 219 -2.95 7.60 17.77
N GLU A 220 -3.61 6.73 18.53
CA GLU A 220 -3.49 5.29 18.38
C GLU A 220 -4.06 4.80 17.05
N VAL A 221 -5.22 5.35 16.63
CA VAL A 221 -5.80 4.99 15.32
C VAL A 221 -4.87 5.38 14.17
N PHE A 222 -4.27 6.57 14.22
CA PHE A 222 -3.32 6.99 13.18
C PHE A 222 -1.99 6.23 13.26
N ALA A 223 -1.53 5.86 14.45
CA ALA A 223 -0.40 4.94 14.61
C ALA A 223 -0.67 3.59 13.94
N GLN A 224 -1.86 3.01 14.15
CA GLN A 224 -2.29 1.77 13.48
C GLN A 224 -2.30 1.93 11.96
N ILE A 225 -2.84 3.04 11.41
CA ILE A 225 -2.81 3.31 9.96
C ILE A 225 -1.38 3.33 9.42
N MET A 226 -0.45 3.97 10.12
CA MET A 226 0.95 4.01 9.72
C MET A 226 1.61 2.63 9.76
N LEU A 227 1.34 1.84 10.79
CA LEU A 227 1.84 0.47 10.91
C LEU A 227 1.31 -0.43 9.79
N ASP A 228 0.02 -0.33 9.48
CA ASP A 228 -0.63 -1.15 8.44
C ASP A 228 -0.21 -0.74 7.03
N SER A 229 0.18 0.53 6.84
CA SER A 229 0.64 1.06 5.55
C SER A 229 2.14 0.95 5.32
N HIS A 230 2.92 0.58 6.33
CA HIS A 230 4.37 0.64 6.31
C HIS A 230 4.97 -0.15 5.13
N ASP A 231 4.54 -1.39 4.96
CA ASP A 231 5.09 -2.27 3.92
C ASP A 231 4.80 -1.74 2.51
N GLU A 232 3.59 -1.26 2.26
CA GLU A 232 3.21 -0.68 0.96
C GLU A 232 3.87 0.66 0.67
N ILE A 233 4.13 1.48 1.68
CA ILE A 233 4.96 2.68 1.54
C ILE A 233 6.40 2.28 1.15
N MET A 234 6.96 1.27 1.81
CA MET A 234 8.30 0.77 1.47
C MET A 234 8.32 0.12 0.08
N MET A 235 7.24 -0.54 -0.34
CA MET A 235 7.09 -1.03 -1.72
C MET A 235 7.16 0.10 -2.73
N LEU A 236 6.43 1.20 -2.49
CA LEU A 236 6.48 2.40 -3.34
C LEU A 236 7.91 2.92 -3.48
N ILE A 237 8.59 3.16 -2.35
CA ILE A 237 9.90 3.81 -2.36
C ILE A 237 10.94 2.92 -3.07
N GLN A 238 10.96 1.63 -2.75
CA GLN A 238 11.89 0.69 -3.36
C GLN A 238 11.61 0.47 -4.84
N ALA A 239 10.35 0.31 -5.24
CA ALA A 239 10.01 0.10 -6.64
C ALA A 239 10.32 1.33 -7.49
N CYS A 240 9.93 2.53 -7.04
CA CYS A 240 10.18 3.76 -7.79
C CYS A 240 11.67 4.09 -7.86
N SER A 241 12.44 3.85 -6.80
CA SER A 241 13.89 4.06 -6.85
C SER A 241 14.58 3.14 -7.86
N VAL A 242 14.15 1.87 -7.99
CA VAL A 242 14.66 0.96 -9.02
C VAL A 242 14.19 1.37 -10.41
N ILE A 243 12.89 1.61 -10.62
CA ILE A 243 12.31 1.93 -11.93
C ILE A 243 12.87 3.24 -12.50
N ASN A 244 13.04 4.26 -11.67
CA ASN A 244 13.52 5.56 -12.10
C ASN A 244 15.05 5.61 -12.26
N CYS A 245 15.77 4.56 -11.85
CA CYS A 245 17.18 4.41 -12.20
C CYS A 245 17.33 4.01 -13.68
N ALA A 246 18.25 4.66 -14.39
CA ALA A 246 18.40 4.58 -15.85
C ALA A 246 18.73 3.20 -16.45
N ASN A 247 18.86 2.14 -15.65
CA ASN A 247 19.42 0.85 -16.05
C ASN A 247 18.45 -0.35 -15.96
N VAL A 248 17.16 -0.13 -15.68
CA VAL A 248 16.20 -1.24 -15.51
C VAL A 248 15.38 -1.47 -16.78
N SER A 249 15.49 -2.68 -17.33
CA SER A 249 14.67 -3.11 -18.46
C SER A 249 13.30 -3.60 -17.98
N MET A 250 12.24 -2.96 -18.44
CA MET A 250 10.86 -3.34 -18.19
C MET A 250 10.38 -4.33 -19.26
N ALA A 251 9.68 -5.40 -18.86
CA ALA A 251 9.05 -6.34 -19.79
C ALA A 251 7.52 -6.31 -19.66
N ASP A 252 6.84 -6.03 -20.78
CA ASP A 252 5.38 -6.09 -20.86
C ASP A 252 4.88 -7.53 -20.96
N ILE A 253 4.00 -7.93 -20.04
CA ILE A 253 3.23 -9.17 -20.11
C ILE A 253 1.79 -8.83 -20.50
N GLY A 254 1.42 -9.24 -21.72
CA GLY A 254 0.05 -9.22 -22.18
C GLY A 254 -0.84 -10.21 -21.41
N ALA A 255 -2.09 -9.82 -21.15
CA ALA A 255 -3.05 -10.70 -20.49
C ALA A 255 -3.45 -11.88 -21.40
N PRO A 256 -3.38 -13.15 -20.96
CA PRO A 256 -3.66 -14.30 -21.82
C PRO A 256 -5.13 -14.37 -22.26
N ALA A 257 -5.39 -14.27 -23.57
CA ALA A 257 -6.74 -14.19 -24.14
C ALA A 257 -7.63 -15.41 -23.79
N ALA A 258 -7.08 -16.62 -23.82
CA ALA A 258 -7.81 -17.85 -23.51
C ALA A 258 -8.26 -17.92 -22.04
N LEU A 259 -7.40 -17.45 -21.11
CA LEU A 259 -7.75 -17.36 -19.69
C LEU A 259 -8.80 -16.26 -19.45
N ASN A 260 -8.67 -15.12 -20.13
CA ASN A 260 -9.65 -14.04 -20.05
C ASN A 260 -11.03 -14.42 -20.57
N LYS A 261 -11.11 -15.20 -21.65
CA LYS A 261 -12.38 -15.75 -22.15
C LYS A 261 -13.07 -16.59 -21.06
N LYS A 262 -12.34 -17.52 -20.44
CA LYS A 262 -12.86 -18.37 -19.36
C LYS A 262 -13.28 -17.58 -18.11
N ARG A 263 -12.58 -16.50 -17.76
CA ARG A 263 -12.94 -15.65 -16.61
C ARG A 263 -14.22 -14.86 -16.89
N ARG A 264 -14.36 -14.29 -18.10
CA ARG A 264 -15.58 -13.60 -18.53
C ARG A 264 -16.81 -14.52 -18.58
N GLU A 265 -16.65 -15.75 -19.06
CA GLU A 265 -17.71 -16.78 -19.03
C GLU A 265 -18.19 -17.09 -17.60
N LYS A 266 -17.33 -16.88 -16.60
CA LYS A 266 -17.64 -17.05 -15.17
C LYS A 266 -18.05 -15.75 -14.46
N GLY A 267 -18.27 -14.67 -15.20
CA GLY A 267 -18.61 -13.35 -14.64
C GLY A 267 -17.50 -12.70 -13.81
N LYS A 268 -16.24 -13.15 -13.95
CA LYS A 268 -15.09 -12.64 -13.19
C LYS A 268 -14.30 -11.59 -13.98
N GLN A 269 -13.62 -10.71 -13.25
CA GLN A 269 -12.77 -9.68 -13.85
C GLN A 269 -11.66 -10.29 -14.72
N PRO A 270 -11.42 -9.86 -15.98
CA PRO A 270 -10.29 -10.33 -16.76
C PRO A 270 -8.93 -10.00 -16.11
N LEU A 271 -7.93 -10.82 -16.44
CA LEU A 271 -6.53 -10.55 -16.12
C LEU A 271 -6.07 -9.27 -16.83
N LEU A 272 -5.21 -8.51 -16.16
CA LEU A 272 -4.70 -7.21 -16.59
C LEU A 272 -3.23 -7.35 -17.05
N SER A 273 -2.82 -6.54 -18.02
CA SER A 273 -1.42 -6.44 -18.47
C SER A 273 -0.55 -5.88 -17.36
N LYS A 274 0.71 -6.32 -17.32
CA LYS A 274 1.65 -5.94 -16.25
C LYS A 274 3.05 -5.71 -16.78
N ILE A 275 3.81 -4.92 -16.05
CA ILE A 275 5.24 -4.70 -16.24
C ILE A 275 6.00 -5.51 -15.18
N ILE A 276 7.05 -6.22 -15.58
CA ILE A 276 7.97 -6.85 -14.64
C ILE A 276 9.20 -5.96 -14.44
N CYS A 277 9.57 -5.77 -13.17
CA CYS A 277 10.88 -5.28 -12.78
C CYS A 277 11.76 -6.49 -12.39
N PRO A 278 12.69 -6.93 -13.26
CA PRO A 278 13.65 -7.97 -12.88
C PRO A 278 14.58 -7.42 -11.78
N ALA A 279 14.78 -8.21 -10.74
CA ALA A 279 15.81 -7.97 -9.72
C ALA A 279 17.19 -8.39 -10.24
#